data_AF-A0A257MGF4-F1
#
_entry.id   AF-A0A257MGF4-F1
#
_cell.length_a   1.000
_cell.length_b   1.000
_cell.length_c   1.000
_cell.angle_alpha   90.00
_cell.angle_beta   90.00
_cell.angle_gamma   90.00
#
_symmetry.space_group_name_H-M   'P 1'
#
loop_
_entity.id
_entity.type
_entity.pdbx_description
1 polymer ?
#
loop_
_entity_poly.entity_id
_entity_poly.type
_entity_poly.pdbx_seq_one_letter_code
_entity_poly.pdbx_strand_id
1 'polypeptide(L)'
;MSKNPEFARQASEIARHQDAIRSANEDLIKLSQRFGRMVPKLSKLDPSVILNWFSLYNKIKDKAKEADSELDAISCNEQASFNPVLQLQINYYHMQRQRLCFKMEVMDDILGGMMEDLLENGSFEETQKQEMRTALDATME
;
A
#
# COMPACT_ATOMS: atom_id res chain seq x y z
N MET A 1 -21.56 -31.86 -12.69
CA MET A 1 -20.82 -31.09 -11.66
C MET A 1 -21.83 -30.27 -10.87
N SER A 2 -22.18 -30.72 -9.67
CA SER A 2 -22.98 -29.92 -8.74
C SER A 2 -22.28 -28.57 -8.55
N LYS A 3 -22.95 -27.47 -8.89
CA LYS A 3 -22.44 -26.11 -8.63
C LYS A 3 -22.42 -25.94 -7.12
N ASN A 4 -21.25 -26.11 -6.48
CA ASN A 4 -21.11 -25.83 -5.06
C ASN A 4 -21.21 -24.30 -4.87
N PRO A 5 -22.32 -23.77 -4.31
CA PRO A 5 -22.51 -22.32 -4.18
C PRO A 5 -21.48 -21.68 -3.25
N GLU A 6 -20.94 -22.43 -2.28
CA GLU A 6 -19.91 -21.96 -1.37
C GLU A 6 -18.57 -21.74 -2.09
N PHE A 7 -18.23 -22.64 -3.02
CA PHE A 7 -17.05 -22.48 -3.87
C PHE A 7 -17.15 -21.21 -4.72
N ALA A 8 -18.32 -20.96 -5.33
CA ALA A 8 -18.53 -19.76 -6.14
C ALA A 8 -18.44 -18.47 -5.30
N ARG A 9 -18.95 -18.51 -4.06
CA ARG A 9 -18.82 -17.42 -3.08
C ARG A 9 -17.36 -17.16 -2.73
N GLN A 10 -16.62 -18.19 -2.34
CA GLN A 10 -15.19 -18.08 -1.99
C GLN A 10 -14.36 -17.54 -3.17
N ALA A 11 -14.57 -18.07 -4.38
CA ALA A 11 -13.87 -17.57 -5.57
C ALA A 11 -14.16 -16.09 -5.85
N SER A 12 -15.41 -15.65 -5.65
CA SER A 12 -15.79 -14.24 -5.83
C SER A 12 -15.17 -13.34 -4.76
N GLU A 13 -15.10 -13.82 -3.51
CA GLU A 13 -14.45 -13.10 -2.41
C GLU A 13 -12.95 -12.94 -2.68
N ILE A 14 -12.25 -14.02 -3.04
CA ILE A 14 -10.83 -13.96 -3.40
C ILE A 14 -10.59 -13.00 -4.57
N ALA A 15 -11.42 -13.04 -5.61
CA ALA A 15 -11.32 -12.12 -6.75
C ALA A 15 -11.46 -10.65 -6.32
N ARG A 16 -12.37 -10.34 -5.39
CA ARG A 16 -12.53 -8.99 -4.83
C ARG A 16 -11.26 -8.53 -4.09
N HIS A 17 -10.62 -9.41 -3.31
CA HIS A 17 -9.37 -9.07 -2.63
C HIS A 17 -8.20 -8.90 -3.61
N GLN A 18 -8.14 -9.72 -4.67
CA GLN A 18 -7.16 -9.54 -5.76
C GLN A 18 -7.33 -8.19 -6.44
N ASP A 19 -8.57 -7.76 -6.70
CA ASP A 19 -8.86 -6.45 -7.28
C ASP A 19 -8.47 -5.30 -6.35
N ALA A 20 -8.67 -5.45 -5.03
CA ALA A 20 -8.23 -4.48 -4.04
C ALA A 20 -6.69 -4.29 -4.07
N ILE A 21 -5.93 -5.39 -4.05
CA ILE A 21 -4.46 -5.33 -4.13
C ILE A 21 -3.96 -4.81 -5.49
N ARG A 22 -4.65 -5.16 -6.58
CA ARG A 22 -4.37 -4.61 -7.91
C ARG A 22 -4.58 -3.10 -7.93
N SER A 23 -5.69 -2.60 -7.40
CA SER A 23 -5.96 -1.17 -7.28
C SER A 23 -4.93 -0.46 -6.41
N ALA A 24 -4.56 -1.04 -5.27
CA ALA A 24 -3.53 -0.49 -4.39
C ALA A 24 -2.16 -0.40 -5.08
N ASN A 25 -1.80 -1.41 -5.89
CA ASN A 25 -0.60 -1.37 -6.73
C ASN A 25 -0.62 -0.24 -7.77
N GLU A 26 -1.74 -0.03 -8.45
CA GLU A 26 -1.90 1.04 -9.43
C GLU A 26 -1.83 2.42 -8.77
N ASP A 27 -2.48 2.57 -7.61
CA ASP A 27 -2.45 3.80 -6.83
C ASP A 27 -1.04 4.12 -6.35
N LEU A 28 -0.28 3.12 -5.88
CA LEU A 28 1.11 3.31 -5.46
C LEU A 28 2.00 3.72 -6.63
N ILE A 29 1.81 3.14 -7.82
CA ILE A 29 2.56 3.54 -9.03
C ILE A 29 2.26 4.99 -9.40
N LYS A 30 0.99 5.41 -9.38
CA LYS A 30 0.62 6.81 -9.67
C LYS A 30 1.20 7.76 -8.62
N LEU A 31 1.16 7.35 -7.36
CA LEU A 31 1.64 8.13 -6.23
C LEU A 31 3.17 8.29 -6.26
N SER A 32 3.90 7.23 -6.59
CA SER A 32 5.37 7.25 -6.75
C SER A 32 5.80 8.11 -7.94
N GLN A 33 5.09 8.04 -9.07
CA GLN A 33 5.32 8.95 -10.20
C GLN A 33 5.07 10.41 -9.83
N ARG A 34 4.02 10.69 -9.04
CA ARG A 34 3.77 12.04 -8.52
C ARG A 34 4.90 12.47 -7.59
N PHE A 35 5.37 11.59 -6.72
CA PHE A 35 6.50 11.85 -5.83
C PHE A 35 7.76 12.21 -6.61
N GLY A 36 8.12 11.42 -7.63
CA GLY A 36 9.24 11.69 -8.53
C GLY A 36 9.22 13.09 -9.15
N ARG A 37 8.03 13.63 -9.46
CA ARG A 37 7.86 15.01 -9.96
C ARG A 37 7.93 16.09 -8.88
N MET A 38 7.71 15.73 -7.62
CA MET A 38 7.81 16.62 -6.46
C MET A 38 9.25 16.74 -5.95
N VAL A 39 10.02 15.65 -5.99
CA VAL A 39 11.40 15.57 -5.47
C VAL A 39 12.28 16.78 -5.82
N PRO A 40 12.40 17.23 -7.08
CA PRO A 40 13.35 18.29 -7.43
C PRO A 40 13.01 19.68 -6.85
N LYS A 41 11.80 19.84 -6.33
CA LYS A 41 11.28 21.11 -5.81
C LYS A 41 10.76 21.00 -4.39
N LEU A 42 11.08 19.91 -3.70
CA LEU A 42 10.42 19.54 -2.44
C LEU A 42 10.63 20.61 -1.35
N SER A 43 11.80 21.22 -1.26
CA SER A 43 12.10 22.35 -0.35
C SER A 43 11.31 23.63 -0.61
N LYS A 44 10.67 23.74 -1.78
CA LYS A 44 9.85 24.89 -2.20
C LYS A 44 8.36 24.55 -2.26
N LEU A 45 7.98 23.31 -1.97
CA LEU A 45 6.58 22.91 -1.95
C LEU A 45 5.92 23.42 -0.68
N ASP A 46 4.63 23.71 -0.81
CA ASP A 46 3.80 23.93 0.36
C ASP A 46 3.75 22.64 1.21
N PRO A 47 3.97 22.69 2.53
CA PRO A 47 3.93 21.52 3.41
C PRO A 47 2.64 20.70 3.30
N SER A 48 1.49 21.34 3.04
CA SER A 48 0.21 20.63 2.87
C SER A 48 0.22 19.65 1.69
N VAL A 49 1.03 19.92 0.66
CA VAL A 49 1.17 19.02 -0.50
C VAL A 49 1.89 17.74 -0.09
N ILE A 50 2.89 17.86 0.77
CA ILE A 50 3.69 16.75 1.30
C ILE A 50 2.83 15.92 2.26
N LEU A 51 2.14 16.57 3.21
CA LEU A 51 1.24 15.90 4.14
C LEU A 51 0.07 15.19 3.45
N ASN A 52 -0.51 15.82 2.42
CA ASN A 52 -1.53 15.16 1.61
C ASN A 52 -0.96 13.94 0.86
N TRP A 53 0.29 13.98 0.42
CA TRP A 53 0.94 12.82 -0.19
C TRP A 53 1.10 11.68 0.81
N PHE A 54 1.54 11.95 2.05
CA PHE A 54 1.60 10.95 3.12
C PHE A 54 0.23 10.35 3.42
N SER A 55 -0.82 11.17 3.52
CA SER A 55 -2.19 10.68 3.73
C SER A 55 -2.65 9.72 2.61
N LEU A 56 -2.33 10.03 1.35
CA LEU A 56 -2.65 9.14 0.23
C LEU A 56 -1.86 7.84 0.30
N TYR A 57 -0.60 7.89 0.72
CA TYR A 57 0.23 6.71 0.86
C TYR A 57 -0.27 5.78 1.97
N ASN A 58 -0.61 6.34 3.14
CA ASN A 58 -1.20 5.58 4.25
C ASN A 58 -2.52 4.91 3.85
N LYS A 59 -3.39 5.61 3.09
CA LYS A 59 -4.62 4.99 2.55
C LYS A 59 -4.35 3.77 1.67
N ILE A 60 -3.21 3.71 0.97
CA ILE A 60 -2.83 2.54 0.17
C ILE A 60 -2.35 1.42 1.10
N LYS A 61 -1.55 1.73 2.13
CA LYS A 61 -1.12 0.77 3.16
C LYS A 61 -2.34 0.16 3.87
N ASP A 62 -3.30 0.98 4.27
CA ASP A 62 -4.52 0.56 4.96
C ASP A 62 -5.36 -0.39 4.11
N LYS A 63 -5.62 -0.04 2.84
CA LYS A 63 -6.34 -0.92 1.90
C LYS A 63 -5.65 -2.28 1.73
N ALA A 64 -4.31 -2.30 1.71
CA ALA A 64 -3.57 -3.55 1.61
C ALA A 64 -3.67 -4.40 2.89
N LYS A 65 -3.56 -3.75 4.07
CA LYS A 65 -3.73 -4.40 5.38
C LYS A 65 -5.15 -4.97 5.56
N GLU A 66 -6.17 -4.23 5.12
CA GLU A 66 -7.57 -4.68 5.15
C GLU A 66 -7.78 -5.90 4.25
N ALA A 67 -7.29 -5.86 3.00
CA ALA A 67 -7.39 -6.99 2.09
C ALA A 67 -6.69 -8.26 2.60
N ASP A 68 -5.54 -8.12 3.28
CA ASP A 68 -4.85 -9.26 3.90
C ASP A 68 -5.68 -9.86 5.04
N SER A 69 -6.18 -9.01 5.94
CA SER A 69 -6.95 -9.44 7.11
C SER A 69 -8.22 -10.20 6.70
N GLU A 70 -8.89 -9.76 5.63
CA GLU A 70 -10.07 -10.43 5.09
C GLU A 70 -9.72 -11.74 4.35
N LEU A 71 -8.59 -11.79 3.64
CA LEU A 71 -8.18 -13.00 2.92
C LEU A 71 -7.65 -14.10 3.87
N ASP A 72 -6.99 -13.74 4.96
CA ASP A 72 -6.51 -14.71 5.96
C ASP A 72 -7.68 -15.55 6.52
N ALA A 73 -8.83 -14.91 6.77
CA ALA A 73 -10.05 -15.60 7.19
C ALA A 73 -10.54 -16.65 6.16
N ILE A 74 -10.31 -16.42 4.87
CA ILE A 74 -10.68 -17.34 3.77
C ILE A 74 -9.63 -18.44 3.61
N SER A 75 -8.35 -18.09 3.75
CA SER A 75 -7.22 -19.00 3.54
C SER A 75 -7.08 -20.04 4.66
N CYS A 76 -7.56 -19.74 5.87
CA CYS A 76 -7.65 -20.70 6.97
C CYS A 76 -8.79 -21.73 6.81
N ASN A 77 -9.62 -21.64 5.77
CA ASN A 77 -10.68 -22.61 5.52
C ASN A 77 -10.12 -23.84 4.80
N GLU A 78 -10.14 -25.01 5.45
CA GLU A 78 -9.64 -26.28 4.91
C GLU A 78 -10.19 -26.60 3.51
N GLN A 79 -11.46 -26.29 3.22
CA GLN A 79 -12.06 -26.58 1.92
C GLN A 79 -11.47 -25.73 0.78
N ALA A 80 -11.08 -24.48 1.07
CA ALA A 80 -10.40 -23.63 0.11
C ALA A 80 -8.96 -24.12 -0.12
N SER A 81 -8.31 -24.59 0.95
CA SER A 81 -6.96 -25.12 0.94
C SER A 81 -6.80 -26.43 0.17
N PHE A 82 -7.84 -27.25 0.02
CA PHE A 82 -7.77 -28.48 -0.79
C PHE A 82 -8.27 -28.31 -2.24
N ASN A 83 -8.78 -27.12 -2.60
CA ASN A 83 -9.26 -26.87 -3.94
C ASN A 83 -8.16 -26.23 -4.83
N PRO A 84 -7.72 -26.89 -5.92
CA PRO A 84 -6.64 -26.38 -6.76
C PRO A 84 -6.92 -25.02 -7.41
N VAL A 85 -8.18 -24.72 -7.74
CA VAL A 85 -8.56 -23.45 -8.37
C VAL A 85 -8.51 -22.30 -7.37
N LEU A 86 -9.04 -22.51 -6.16
CA LEU A 86 -8.97 -21.49 -5.10
C LEU A 86 -7.54 -21.28 -4.65
N GLN A 87 -6.74 -22.35 -4.52
CA GLN A 87 -5.30 -22.22 -4.25
C GLN A 87 -4.57 -21.38 -5.30
N LEU A 88 -4.84 -21.59 -6.59
CA LEU A 88 -4.25 -20.76 -7.66
C LEU A 88 -4.62 -19.29 -7.51
N GLN A 89 -5.86 -18.98 -7.13
CA GLN A 89 -6.31 -17.61 -6.89
C GLN A 89 -5.65 -17.00 -5.65
N ILE A 90 -5.55 -17.74 -4.55
CA ILE A 90 -4.86 -17.31 -3.33
C ILE A 90 -3.38 -17.05 -3.61
N ASN A 91 -2.71 -17.94 -4.35
CA ASN A 91 -1.31 -17.76 -4.75
C ASN A 91 -1.12 -16.53 -5.63
N TYR A 92 -2.04 -16.28 -6.57
CA TYR A 92 -1.99 -15.08 -7.39
C TYR A 92 -2.14 -13.81 -6.53
N TYR A 93 -3.04 -13.82 -5.54
CA TYR A 93 -3.15 -12.74 -4.57
C TYR A 93 -1.82 -12.51 -3.85
N HIS A 94 -1.21 -13.55 -3.28
CA HIS A 94 0.05 -13.42 -2.54
C HIS A 94 1.18 -12.86 -3.42
N MET A 95 1.24 -13.27 -4.69
CA MET A 95 2.22 -12.72 -5.63
C MET A 95 2.02 -11.20 -5.86
N GLN A 96 0.78 -10.76 -6.05
CA GLN A 96 0.47 -9.33 -6.21
C GLN A 96 0.74 -8.54 -4.92
N ARG A 97 0.48 -9.17 -3.77
CA ARG A 97 0.72 -8.59 -2.45
C ARG A 97 2.20 -8.42 -2.17
N GLN A 98 3.01 -9.44 -2.42
CA GLN A 98 4.46 -9.37 -2.26
C GLN A 98 5.07 -8.26 -3.14
N ARG A 99 4.58 -8.14 -4.39
CA ARG A 99 5.00 -7.06 -5.29
C ARG A 99 4.61 -5.67 -4.76
N LEU A 100 3.48 -5.55 -4.08
CA LEU A 100 3.07 -4.31 -3.41
C LEU A 100 3.98 -3.99 -2.22
N CYS A 101 4.22 -4.97 -1.33
CA CYS A 101 5.12 -4.83 -0.18
C CYS A 101 6.49 -4.32 -0.62
N PHE A 102 7.08 -4.98 -1.62
CA PHE A 102 8.40 -4.60 -2.12
C PHE A 102 8.46 -3.13 -2.60
N LYS A 103 7.41 -2.66 -3.29
CA LYS A 103 7.35 -1.25 -3.71
C LYS A 103 7.15 -0.30 -2.54
N MET A 104 6.42 -0.72 -1.50
CA MET A 104 6.23 0.06 -0.28
C MET A 104 7.55 0.18 0.48
N GLU A 105 8.27 -0.93 0.70
CA GLU A 105 9.59 -0.94 1.34
C GLU A 105 10.57 0.01 0.62
N VAL A 106 10.67 -0.09 -0.70
CA VAL A 106 11.51 0.84 -1.48
C VAL A 106 11.05 2.29 -1.35
N MET A 107 9.74 2.55 -1.26
CA MET A 107 9.23 3.90 -1.06
C MET A 107 9.54 4.40 0.34
N ASP A 108 9.42 3.57 1.37
CA ASP A 108 9.71 3.90 2.76
C ASP A 108 11.20 4.28 2.92
N ASP A 109 12.11 3.50 2.30
CA ASP A 109 13.55 3.81 2.26
C ASP A 109 13.84 5.17 1.59
N ILE A 110 13.19 5.45 0.45
CA ILE A 110 13.34 6.72 -0.27
C ILE A 110 12.81 7.88 0.58
N LEU A 111 11.65 7.70 1.22
CA LEU A 111 11.05 8.73 2.07
C LEU A 111 11.91 9.05 3.28
N GLY A 112 12.45 8.02 3.94
CA GLY A 112 13.36 8.19 5.08
C GLY A 112 14.54 9.08 4.72
N GLY A 113 15.33 8.69 3.70
CA GLY A 113 16.51 9.46 3.30
C GLY A 113 16.19 10.85 2.77
N MET A 114 15.11 10.99 1.98
CA MET A 114 14.75 12.30 1.43
C MET A 114 14.25 13.28 2.50
N MET A 115 13.48 12.80 3.47
CA MET A 115 12.95 13.67 4.51
C MET A 115 14.05 14.12 5.47
N GLU A 116 15.03 13.27 5.77
CA GLU A 116 16.25 13.69 6.49
C GLU A 116 16.90 14.89 5.79
N ASP A 117 17.19 14.77 4.49
CA ASP A 117 17.79 15.85 3.70
C ASP A 117 16.96 17.14 3.70
N LEU A 118 15.63 17.01 3.61
CA LEU A 118 14.71 18.15 3.55
C LEU A 118 14.49 18.83 4.89
N LEU A 119 14.50 18.07 5.98
CA LEU A 119 14.36 18.63 7.32
C LEU A 119 15.65 19.32 7.75
N GLU A 120 16.81 18.81 7.33
CA GLU A 120 18.11 19.42 7.61
C GLU A 120 18.36 20.66 6.74
N ASN A 121 18.13 20.57 5.43
CA ASN A 121 18.55 21.59 4.46
C ASN A 121 17.39 22.42 3.88
N GLY A 122 16.15 22.09 4.21
CA GLY A 122 14.97 22.80 3.70
C GLY A 122 14.72 24.13 4.41
N SER A 123 14.17 25.09 3.65
CA SER A 123 13.77 26.42 4.10
C SER A 123 12.42 26.45 4.84
N PHE A 124 12.00 25.32 5.41
CA PHE A 124 10.75 25.21 6.16
C PHE A 124 10.88 25.80 7.56
N GLU A 125 9.77 26.29 8.11
CA GLU A 125 9.71 26.70 9.52
C GLU A 125 9.83 25.47 10.42
N GLU A 126 10.36 25.66 11.63
CA GLU A 126 10.62 24.55 12.57
C GLU A 126 9.34 23.79 12.95
N THR A 127 8.21 24.49 13.07
CA THR A 127 6.89 23.90 13.31
C THR A 127 6.46 22.98 12.17
N GLN A 128 6.67 23.40 10.93
CA GLN A 128 6.36 22.61 9.72
C GLN A 128 7.28 21.40 9.62
N LYS A 129 8.57 21.57 9.95
CA LYS A 129 9.53 20.47 10.03
C LYS A 129 9.08 19.42 11.05
N GLN A 130 8.64 19.84 12.22
CA GLN A 130 8.16 18.94 13.26
C GLN A 130 6.88 18.19 12.84
N GLU A 131 5.92 18.88 12.24
CA GLU A 131 4.70 18.25 11.72
C GLU A 131 5.03 17.20 10.64
N MET A 132 5.93 17.53 9.72
CA MET A 132 6.41 16.62 8.69
C MET A 132 7.16 15.41 9.25
N ARG A 133 7.97 15.58 10.32
CA ARG A 133 8.62 14.48 11.04
C ARG A 133 7.58 13.53 11.61
N THR A 134 6.63 14.05 12.38
CA THR A 134 5.58 13.24 12.99
C THR A 134 4.73 12.51 11.94
N ALA A 135 4.42 13.16 10.82
CA ALA A 135 3.70 12.53 9.73
C ALA A 135 4.51 11.43 9.03
N LEU A 136 5.83 11.62 8.87
CA LEU A 136 6.73 10.61 8.32
C LEU A 136 6.83 9.41 9.25
N ASP A 137 7.07 9.62 10.54
CA ASP A 137 7.19 8.55 11.54
C ASP A 137 5.92 7.68 11.54
N ALA A 138 4.74 8.31 11.58
CA ALA A 138 3.46 7.61 11.51
C ALA A 138 3.22 6.90 10.16
N THR A 139 3.89 7.34 9.09
CA THR A 139 3.80 6.73 7.76
C THR A 139 4.75 5.55 7.62
N MET A 140 5.85 5.51 8.38
CA MET A 140 6.81 4.40 8.37
C MET A 140 6.34 3.21 9.22
N GLU A 141 5.47 3.42 10.22
CA GLU A 141 4.76 2.37 10.98
C GLU A 141 3.65 1.63 10.17
#